data_AF-A0A7S1KY45-F1
#
_entry.id   AF-A0A7S1KY45-F1
#
_cell.length_a   1.000
_cell.length_b   1.000
_cell.length_c   1.000
_cell.angle_alpha   90.00
_cell.angle_beta   90.00
_cell.angle_gamma   90.00
#
_symmetry.space_group_name_H-M   'P 1'
#
loop_
_entity.id
_entity.type
_entity.pdbx_description
1 polymer ?
#
loop_
_entity_poly.entity_id
_entity_poly.type
_entity_poly.pdbx_seq_one_letter_code
_entity_poly.pdbx_strand_id
1 'polypeptide(L)'
;MLSSDAKLVKGYVDADARVDRLRRTNRQRALQAELSQAEADEAREADAMRKRRAAVREEALAEELAAQRAAELRREKLVQLARQQAPELRALESKLQAAYTAKERCNQMEEVKQTKHREKVEEKAWGDQAFRAAQEHERIEVEKRLAQQEKLRAEQEALLQQAAERAAAQRLAQEQYLREKKEVDAVIAKVQEEDYLDHLAKLNKQRATREEHDTFMEKRREILADEAQRERDEEEEIRRFMAEQSKRKESDEKLKREKEAAKAKILEEQTRRINEERRKKEELEELIDDLYTEQAAAKAREAAAAEAERRRRDKELMIAENEKQKRLKEERRRQEQLEEQEFRRKMMEKFAEDDRIDEMNRQKRAAAKAEHSRKVAELLEEKRRIAEQDRLREEEIAAQARAREEEFQQIVEEERQRLLREHAANLDGHLPKGVVQNNNDADIVRGARSGGPNLRAQFAASHGKF
;
A
#
# COMPACT_ATOMS: atom_id res chain seq x y z
N MET A 1 -64.51 61.51 102.57
CA MET A 1 -63.81 62.08 101.39
C MET A 1 -62.28 61.93 101.42
N LEU A 2 -61.69 61.11 102.29
CA LEU A 2 -60.22 61.04 102.48
C LEU A 2 -59.51 59.85 101.77
N SER A 3 -60.26 58.95 101.15
CA SER A 3 -59.71 57.74 100.49
C SER A 3 -59.17 58.03 99.08
N SER A 4 -59.66 59.07 98.42
CA SER A 4 -59.28 59.41 97.05
C SER A 4 -57.94 60.15 96.99
N ASP A 5 -57.69 61.09 97.91
CA ASP A 5 -56.47 61.91 97.90
C ASP A 5 -55.23 61.13 98.37
N ALA A 6 -55.36 60.27 99.39
CA ALA A 6 -54.26 59.40 99.83
C ALA A 6 -53.87 58.35 98.77
N LYS A 7 -54.83 57.89 97.96
CA LYS A 7 -54.57 56.99 96.82
C LYS A 7 -53.92 57.72 95.65
N LEU A 8 -54.30 58.97 95.39
CA LEU A 8 -53.65 59.80 94.38
C LEU A 8 -52.19 60.07 94.74
N VAL A 9 -51.90 60.55 95.95
CA VAL A 9 -50.53 60.90 96.37
C VAL A 9 -49.61 59.67 96.40
N LYS A 10 -50.08 58.54 96.91
CA LYS A 10 -49.32 57.27 96.88
C LYS A 10 -49.10 56.78 95.46
N GLY A 11 -50.11 56.90 94.59
CA GLY A 11 -49.98 56.62 93.16
C GLY A 11 -48.95 57.50 92.45
N TYR A 12 -48.87 58.79 92.80
CA TYR A 12 -47.86 59.72 92.28
C TYR A 12 -46.45 59.37 92.77
N VAL A 13 -46.25 59.07 94.05
CA VAL A 13 -44.92 58.70 94.60
C VAL A 13 -44.45 57.33 94.05
N ASP A 14 -45.35 56.35 93.94
CA ASP A 14 -45.05 55.05 93.34
C ASP A 14 -44.80 55.17 91.82
N ALA A 15 -45.51 56.08 91.13
CA ALA A 15 -45.25 56.43 89.74
C ALA A 15 -43.90 57.12 89.58
N ASP A 16 -43.51 58.03 90.47
CA ASP A 16 -42.24 58.75 90.41
C ASP A 16 -41.05 57.81 90.71
N ALA A 17 -41.18 56.93 91.71
CA ALA A 17 -40.20 55.87 91.97
C ALA A 17 -40.12 54.82 90.85
N ARG A 18 -41.21 54.61 90.10
CA ARG A 18 -41.21 53.76 88.89
C ARG A 18 -40.54 54.50 87.72
N VAL A 19 -40.82 55.78 87.53
CA VAL A 19 -40.19 56.64 86.51
C VAL A 19 -38.69 56.75 86.76
N ASP A 20 -38.23 56.92 87.99
CA ASP A 20 -36.81 56.97 88.33
C ASP A 20 -36.12 55.61 88.14
N ARG A 21 -36.77 54.50 88.48
CA ARG A 21 -36.27 53.15 88.13
C ARG A 21 -36.21 52.95 86.62
N LEU A 22 -37.20 53.43 85.88
CA LEU A 22 -37.22 53.39 84.41
C LEU A 22 -36.12 54.27 83.80
N ARG A 23 -35.86 55.46 84.36
CA ARG A 23 -34.75 56.34 83.95
C ARG A 23 -33.39 55.70 84.20
N ARG A 24 -33.19 55.07 85.36
CA ARG A 24 -31.94 54.36 85.69
C ARG A 24 -31.73 53.16 84.76
N THR A 25 -32.75 52.35 84.54
CA THR A 25 -32.67 51.19 83.62
C THR A 25 -32.51 51.62 82.16
N ASN A 26 -33.19 52.67 81.71
CA ASN A 26 -32.99 53.25 80.38
C ASN A 26 -31.59 53.84 80.22
N ARG A 27 -31.05 54.51 81.24
CA ARG A 27 -29.66 55.01 81.24
C ARG A 27 -28.65 53.86 81.20
N GLN A 28 -28.87 52.80 81.96
CA GLN A 28 -28.03 51.59 81.91
C GLN A 28 -28.12 50.90 80.55
N ARG A 29 -29.32 50.79 79.96
CA ARG A 29 -29.52 50.25 78.60
C ARG A 29 -28.87 51.13 77.54
N ALA A 30 -28.92 52.45 77.67
CA ALA A 30 -28.26 53.38 76.77
C ALA A 30 -26.73 53.21 76.83
N LEU A 31 -26.16 53.17 78.03
CA LEU A 31 -24.72 52.91 78.23
C LEU A 31 -24.31 51.52 77.71
N GLN A 32 -25.14 50.49 77.94
CA GLN A 32 -24.87 49.15 77.42
C GLN A 32 -24.98 49.08 75.90
N ALA A 33 -25.92 49.81 75.30
CA ALA A 33 -26.05 49.94 73.85
C ALA A 33 -24.85 50.67 73.26
N GLU A 34 -24.40 51.77 73.87
CA GLU A 34 -23.19 52.52 73.47
C GLU A 34 -21.93 51.64 73.55
N LEU A 35 -21.76 50.87 74.64
CA LEU A 35 -20.66 49.91 74.75
C LEU A 35 -20.73 48.82 73.68
N SER A 36 -21.91 48.25 73.43
CA SER A 36 -22.07 47.22 72.39
C SER A 36 -21.83 47.76 70.98
N GLN A 37 -22.16 49.03 70.73
CA GLN A 37 -21.87 49.70 69.46
C GLN A 37 -20.37 49.95 69.32
N ALA A 38 -19.70 50.44 70.36
CA ALA A 38 -18.25 50.61 70.37
C ALA A 38 -17.51 49.29 70.13
N GLU A 39 -17.89 48.22 70.83
CA GLU A 39 -17.32 46.88 70.63
C GLU A 39 -17.56 46.34 69.20
N ALA A 40 -18.75 46.59 68.63
CA ALA A 40 -19.06 46.19 67.26
C ALA A 40 -18.25 46.97 66.21
N ASP A 41 -18.03 48.26 66.44
CA ASP A 41 -17.21 49.10 65.56
C ASP A 41 -15.71 48.75 65.67
N GLU A 42 -15.21 48.50 66.88
CA GLU A 42 -13.85 47.97 67.09
C GLU A 42 -13.66 46.60 66.41
N ALA A 43 -14.65 45.71 66.50
CA ALA A 43 -14.60 44.41 65.81
C ALA A 43 -14.59 44.57 64.28
N ARG A 44 -15.39 45.49 63.73
CA ARG A 44 -15.40 45.81 62.28
C ARG A 44 -14.05 46.37 61.83
N GLU A 45 -13.46 47.27 62.60
CA GLU A 45 -12.15 47.84 62.31
C GLU A 45 -11.05 46.78 62.37
N ALA A 46 -11.07 45.91 63.39
CA ALA A 46 -10.14 44.79 63.51
C ALA A 46 -10.27 43.82 62.33
N ASP A 47 -11.49 43.48 61.91
CA ASP A 47 -11.72 42.61 60.75
C ASP A 47 -11.35 43.29 59.42
N ALA A 48 -11.61 44.59 59.27
CA ALA A 48 -11.14 45.37 58.11
C ALA A 48 -9.61 45.40 58.04
N MET A 49 -8.93 45.58 59.17
CA MET A 49 -7.46 45.53 59.25
C MET A 49 -6.90 44.13 58.96
N ARG A 50 -7.55 43.06 59.44
CA ARG A 50 -7.21 41.68 59.10
C ARG A 50 -7.36 41.42 57.61
N LYS A 51 -8.48 41.83 57.01
CA LYS A 51 -8.74 41.69 55.56
C LYS A 51 -7.73 42.47 54.73
N ARG A 52 -7.38 43.71 55.12
CA ARG A 52 -6.33 44.49 54.45
C ARG A 52 -4.96 43.79 54.51
N ARG A 53 -4.58 43.26 55.68
CA ARG A 53 -3.34 42.49 55.83
C ARG A 53 -3.34 41.20 55.01
N ALA A 54 -4.48 40.52 54.90
CA ALA A 54 -4.64 39.34 54.05
C ALA A 54 -4.50 39.71 52.57
N ALA A 55 -5.18 40.77 52.12
CA ALA A 55 -5.12 41.24 50.73
C ALA A 55 -3.69 41.61 50.31
N VAL A 56 -2.93 42.33 51.15
CA VAL A 56 -1.52 42.67 50.85
C VAL A 56 -0.64 41.42 50.73
N ARG A 57 -0.88 40.39 51.56
CA ARG A 57 -0.15 39.11 51.47
C ARG A 57 -0.53 38.34 50.21
N GLU A 58 -1.81 38.32 49.87
CA GLU A 58 -2.31 37.67 48.64
C GLU A 58 -1.75 38.36 47.39
N GLU A 59 -1.70 39.69 47.38
CA GLU A 59 -1.11 40.49 46.29
C GLU A 59 0.39 40.20 46.14
N ALA A 60 1.15 40.20 47.23
CA ALA A 60 2.57 39.83 47.22
C ALA A 60 2.80 38.40 46.70
N LEU A 61 1.98 37.43 47.14
CA LEU A 61 2.05 36.05 46.64
C LEU A 61 1.68 35.97 45.16
N ALA A 62 0.68 36.75 44.70
CA ALA A 62 0.29 36.79 43.31
C ALA A 62 1.40 37.38 42.42
N GLU A 63 2.08 38.42 42.89
CA GLU A 63 3.24 39.02 42.21
C GLU A 63 4.42 38.03 42.12
N GLU A 64 4.75 37.33 43.21
CA GLU A 64 5.80 36.30 43.21
C GLU A 64 5.47 35.16 42.24
N LEU A 65 4.23 34.66 42.25
CA LEU A 65 3.77 33.62 41.32
C LEU A 65 3.78 34.11 39.86
N ALA A 66 3.39 35.37 39.61
CA ALA A 66 3.46 35.96 38.28
C ALA A 66 4.91 36.12 37.82
N ALA A 67 5.82 36.54 38.70
CA ALA A 67 7.24 36.64 38.43
C ALA A 67 7.88 35.28 38.11
N GLN A 68 7.53 34.24 38.87
CA GLN A 68 7.95 32.86 38.61
C GLN A 68 7.45 32.37 37.24
N ARG A 69 6.15 32.51 36.96
CA ARG A 69 5.57 32.14 35.66
C ARG A 69 6.20 32.90 34.49
N ALA A 70 6.47 34.19 34.68
CA ALA A 70 7.13 34.99 33.66
C ALA A 70 8.58 34.54 33.44
N ALA A 71 9.29 34.14 34.49
CA ALA A 71 10.64 33.58 34.39
C ALA A 71 10.65 32.22 33.68
N GLU A 72 9.71 31.33 34.01
CA GLU A 72 9.52 30.04 33.33
C GLU A 72 9.22 30.25 31.84
N LEU A 73 8.27 31.12 31.51
CA LEU A 73 7.94 31.43 30.12
C LEU A 73 9.14 32.03 29.37
N ARG A 74 9.90 32.94 29.99
CA ARG A 74 11.14 33.46 29.39
C ARG A 74 12.13 32.33 29.11
N ARG A 75 12.35 31.42 30.06
CA ARG A 75 13.24 30.28 29.88
C ARG A 75 12.76 29.34 28.76
N GLU A 76 11.47 29.02 28.72
CA GLU A 76 10.88 28.22 27.64
C GLU A 76 11.06 28.88 26.27
N LYS A 77 10.88 30.20 26.17
CA LYS A 77 11.12 30.94 24.94
C LYS A 77 12.58 30.95 24.53
N LEU A 78 13.51 31.06 25.48
CA LEU A 78 14.94 30.93 25.22
C LEU A 78 15.30 29.51 24.76
N VAL A 79 14.70 28.47 25.35
CA VAL A 79 14.84 27.08 24.89
C VAL A 79 14.31 26.90 23.46
N GLN A 80 13.13 27.46 23.15
CA GLN A 80 12.57 27.43 21.79
C GLN A 80 13.52 28.11 20.79
N LEU A 81 14.05 29.27 21.16
CA LEU A 81 15.03 30.00 20.36
C LEU A 81 16.32 29.19 20.17
N ALA A 82 16.82 28.56 21.24
CA ALA A 82 18.00 27.70 21.22
C ALA A 82 17.81 26.53 20.25
N ARG A 83 16.68 25.82 20.29
CA ARG A 83 16.40 24.72 19.35
C ARG A 83 16.33 25.18 17.90
N GLN A 84 15.81 26.38 17.63
CA GLN A 84 15.70 26.92 16.28
C GLN A 84 17.03 27.45 15.73
N GLN A 85 17.77 28.20 16.54
CA GLN A 85 18.97 28.91 16.10
C GLN A 85 20.24 28.08 16.24
N ALA A 86 20.37 27.24 17.27
CA ALA A 86 21.58 26.44 17.50
C ALA A 86 21.64 25.28 16.49
N PRO A 87 22.65 25.22 15.60
CA PRO A 87 22.79 24.14 14.63
C PRO A 87 23.10 22.79 15.30
N GLU A 88 23.76 22.81 16.46
CA GLU A 88 24.15 21.61 17.20
C GLU A 88 22.94 20.84 17.73
N LEU A 89 21.94 21.54 18.29
CA LEU A 89 20.69 20.93 18.75
C LEU A 89 19.90 20.33 17.59
N ARG A 90 19.79 21.04 16.47
CA ARG A 90 19.11 20.52 15.28
C ARG A 90 19.82 19.29 14.70
N ALA A 91 21.15 19.31 14.67
CA ALA A 91 21.93 18.15 14.23
C ALA A 91 21.76 16.96 15.18
N LEU A 92 21.69 17.21 16.48
CA LEU A 92 21.40 16.19 17.49
C LEU A 92 19.99 15.60 17.32
N GLU A 93 18.96 16.45 17.21
CA GLU A 93 17.58 16.03 16.98
C GLU A 93 17.45 15.20 15.70
N SER A 94 18.07 15.64 14.60
CA SER A 94 18.07 14.89 13.34
C SER A 94 18.76 13.53 13.48
N LYS A 95 19.90 13.44 14.18
CA LYS A 95 20.57 12.17 14.48
C LYS A 95 19.68 11.26 15.33
N LEU A 96 19.02 11.79 16.35
CA LEU A 96 18.11 11.02 17.21
C LEU A 96 16.89 10.52 16.43
N GLN A 97 16.28 11.34 15.57
CA GLN A 97 15.19 10.91 14.68
C GLN A 97 15.65 9.82 13.70
N ALA A 98 16.84 9.95 13.12
CA ALA A 98 17.42 8.90 12.28
C ALA A 98 17.64 7.60 13.06
N ALA A 99 18.00 7.68 14.34
CA ALA A 99 18.13 6.52 15.21
C ALA A 99 16.78 5.81 15.47
N TYR A 100 15.70 6.58 15.70
CA TYR A 100 14.36 6.02 15.85
C TYR A 100 13.90 5.30 14.57
N THR A 101 14.07 5.92 13.41
CA THR A 101 13.71 5.28 12.13
C THR A 101 14.58 4.06 11.84
N ALA A 102 15.85 4.06 12.24
CA ALA A 102 16.71 2.88 12.16
C ALA A 102 16.24 1.75 13.08
N LYS A 103 15.87 2.06 14.33
CA LYS A 103 15.28 1.10 15.29
C LYS A 103 13.98 0.50 14.75
N GLU A 104 13.09 1.34 14.24
CA GLU A 104 11.83 0.88 13.60
C GLU A 104 12.10 -0.01 12.40
N ARG A 105 13.07 0.35 11.55
CA ARG A 105 13.46 -0.48 10.41
C ARG A 105 14.04 -1.83 10.85
N CYS A 106 14.83 -1.86 11.92
CA CYS A 106 15.32 -3.11 12.51
C CYS A 106 14.16 -3.99 12.97
N ASN A 107 13.17 -3.42 13.66
CA ASN A 107 11.97 -4.15 14.10
C ASN A 107 11.17 -4.68 12.91
N GLN A 108 10.92 -3.85 11.89
CA GLN A 108 10.23 -4.27 10.66
C GLN A 108 10.96 -5.40 9.94
N MET A 109 12.29 -5.33 9.84
CA MET A 109 13.08 -6.41 9.24
C MET A 109 12.94 -7.71 10.03
N GLU A 110 12.88 -7.62 11.36
CA GLU A 110 12.70 -8.80 12.22
C GLU A 110 11.28 -9.38 12.07
N GLU A 111 10.25 -8.54 12.02
CA GLU A 111 8.87 -8.95 11.72
C GLU A 111 8.79 -9.66 10.35
N VAL A 112 9.41 -9.09 9.32
CA VAL A 112 9.46 -9.70 7.97
C VAL A 112 10.21 -11.04 7.98
N LYS A 113 11.26 -11.18 8.79
CA LYS A 113 11.93 -12.48 8.94
C LYS A 113 11.02 -13.50 9.61
N GLN A 114 10.30 -13.09 10.65
CA GLN A 114 9.35 -13.96 11.35
C GLN A 114 8.19 -14.37 10.44
N THR A 115 7.63 -13.44 9.65
CA THR A 115 6.57 -13.75 8.68
C THR A 115 7.07 -14.70 7.61
N LYS A 116 8.25 -14.45 7.01
CA LYS A 116 8.86 -15.37 6.04
C LYS A 116 9.16 -16.74 6.62
N HIS A 117 9.59 -16.82 7.88
CA HIS A 117 9.80 -18.10 8.54
C HIS A 117 8.47 -18.85 8.69
N ARG A 118 7.41 -18.16 9.09
CA ARG A 118 6.06 -18.72 9.20
C ARG A 118 5.51 -19.18 7.85
N GLU A 119 5.61 -18.35 6.82
CA GLU A 119 5.22 -18.69 5.44
C GLU A 119 5.93 -19.95 4.95
N LYS A 120 7.25 -20.08 5.19
CA LYS A 120 8.00 -21.30 4.85
C LYS A 120 7.52 -22.54 5.59
N VAL A 121 7.06 -22.40 6.83
CA VAL A 121 6.49 -23.51 7.60
C VAL A 121 5.13 -23.90 7.03
N GLU A 122 4.29 -22.91 6.71
CA GLU A 122 2.97 -23.13 6.09
C GLU A 122 3.09 -23.74 4.68
N GLU A 123 4.03 -23.27 3.86
CA GLU A 123 4.33 -23.81 2.52
C GLU A 123 4.80 -25.27 2.59
N LYS A 124 5.68 -25.61 3.54
CA LYS A 124 6.08 -27.00 3.78
C LYS A 124 4.89 -27.87 4.19
N ALA A 125 4.05 -27.39 5.10
CA ALA A 125 2.86 -28.12 5.52
C ALA A 125 1.87 -28.34 4.36
N TRP A 126 1.70 -27.33 3.50
CA TRP A 126 0.87 -27.44 2.29
C TRP A 126 1.46 -28.42 1.28
N GLY A 127 2.79 -28.35 1.06
CA GLY A 127 3.51 -29.31 0.23
C GLY A 127 3.38 -30.75 0.73
N ASP A 128 3.50 -30.98 2.04
CA ASP A 128 3.32 -32.30 2.64
C ASP A 128 1.89 -32.83 2.48
N GLN A 129 0.88 -31.96 2.61
CA GLN A 129 -0.52 -32.31 2.37
C GLN A 129 -0.77 -32.66 0.90
N ALA A 130 -0.26 -31.85 -0.03
CA ALA A 130 -0.37 -32.09 -1.46
C ALA A 130 0.32 -33.41 -1.86
N PHE A 131 1.49 -33.69 -1.28
CA PHE A 131 2.21 -34.95 -1.49
C PHE A 131 1.41 -36.17 -1.00
N ARG A 132 0.81 -36.09 0.20
CA ARG A 132 -0.07 -37.16 0.71
C ARG A 132 -1.30 -37.35 -0.16
N ALA A 133 -1.93 -36.26 -0.62
CA ALA A 133 -3.09 -36.33 -1.51
C ALA A 133 -2.71 -36.98 -2.86
N ALA A 134 -1.54 -36.66 -3.41
CA ALA A 134 -1.03 -37.28 -4.62
C ALA A 134 -0.78 -38.79 -4.43
N GLN A 135 -0.18 -39.19 -3.31
CA GLN A 135 0.01 -40.61 -2.97
C GLN A 135 -1.33 -41.35 -2.85
N GLU A 136 -2.32 -40.77 -2.16
CA GLU A 136 -3.65 -41.39 -2.04
C GLU A 136 -4.35 -41.49 -3.39
N HIS A 137 -4.23 -40.48 -4.25
CA HIS A 137 -4.76 -40.55 -5.62
C HIS A 137 -4.08 -41.66 -6.43
N GLU A 138 -2.76 -41.81 -6.32
CA GLU A 138 -2.02 -42.89 -6.99
C GLU A 138 -2.47 -44.26 -6.48
N ARG A 139 -2.67 -44.43 -5.17
CA ARG A 139 -3.20 -45.68 -4.58
C ARG A 139 -4.58 -46.02 -5.12
N ILE A 140 -5.48 -45.04 -5.19
CA ILE A 140 -6.83 -45.22 -5.76
C ILE A 140 -6.75 -45.61 -7.23
N GLU A 141 -5.86 -45.01 -8.02
CA GLU A 141 -5.67 -45.37 -9.43
C GLU A 141 -5.11 -46.78 -9.60
N VAL A 142 -4.18 -47.21 -8.74
CA VAL A 142 -3.67 -48.58 -8.73
C VAL A 142 -4.78 -49.58 -8.35
N GLU A 143 -5.59 -49.29 -7.33
CA GLU A 143 -6.73 -50.13 -6.94
C GLU A 143 -7.78 -50.23 -8.06
N LYS A 144 -8.11 -49.13 -8.74
CA LYS A 144 -8.99 -49.16 -9.92
C LYS A 144 -8.43 -50.05 -11.03
N ARG A 145 -7.12 -49.97 -11.30
CA ARG A 145 -6.46 -50.80 -12.31
C ARG A 145 -6.52 -52.28 -11.93
N LEU A 146 -6.27 -52.62 -10.67
CA LEU A 146 -6.37 -54.00 -10.18
C LEU A 146 -7.81 -54.50 -10.27
N ALA A 147 -8.80 -53.71 -9.86
CA ALA A 147 -10.22 -54.07 -9.97
C ALA A 147 -10.66 -54.26 -11.43
N GLN A 148 -10.13 -53.47 -12.37
CA GLN A 148 -10.36 -53.67 -13.80
C GLN A 148 -9.74 -54.99 -14.29
N GLN A 149 -8.52 -55.32 -13.85
CA GLN A 149 -7.89 -56.59 -14.20
C GLN A 149 -8.65 -57.79 -13.64
N GLU A 150 -9.16 -57.71 -12.41
CA GLU A 150 -9.98 -58.76 -11.80
C GLU A 150 -11.31 -58.94 -12.54
N LYS A 151 -11.97 -57.84 -12.95
CA LYS A 151 -13.18 -57.91 -13.78
C LYS A 151 -12.91 -58.59 -15.12
N LEU A 152 -11.82 -58.21 -15.81
CA LEU A 152 -11.43 -58.84 -17.07
C LEU A 152 -11.12 -60.34 -16.90
N ARG A 153 -10.48 -60.74 -15.78
CA ARG A 153 -10.24 -62.15 -15.47
C ARG A 153 -11.54 -62.90 -15.22
N ALA A 154 -12.47 -62.33 -14.45
CA ALA A 154 -13.78 -62.93 -14.21
C ALA A 154 -14.59 -63.08 -15.52
N GLU A 155 -14.53 -62.08 -16.41
CA GLU A 155 -15.14 -62.15 -17.75
C GLU A 155 -14.50 -63.26 -18.61
N GLN A 156 -13.18 -63.41 -18.57
CA GLN A 156 -12.47 -64.49 -19.26
C GLN A 156 -12.86 -65.87 -18.73
N GLU A 157 -12.94 -66.04 -17.40
CA GLU A 157 -13.37 -67.29 -16.77
C GLU A 157 -14.81 -67.65 -17.15
N ALA A 158 -15.72 -66.67 -17.17
CA ALA A 158 -17.11 -66.87 -17.59
C ALA A 158 -17.20 -67.29 -19.08
N LEU A 159 -16.41 -66.69 -19.96
CA LEU A 159 -16.35 -67.08 -21.38
C LEU A 159 -15.80 -68.49 -21.56
N LEU A 160 -14.79 -68.88 -20.78
CA LEU A 160 -14.25 -70.24 -20.81
C LEU A 160 -15.26 -71.28 -20.31
N GLN A 161 -16.05 -70.95 -19.28
CA GLN A 161 -17.15 -71.80 -18.82
C GLN A 161 -18.22 -71.98 -19.90
N GLN A 162 -18.66 -70.90 -20.56
CA GLN A 162 -19.61 -70.98 -21.68
C GLN A 162 -19.06 -71.81 -22.85
N ALA A 163 -17.76 -71.71 -23.15
CA ALA A 163 -17.12 -72.53 -24.16
C ALA A 163 -17.08 -74.02 -23.78
N ALA A 164 -16.79 -74.32 -22.50
CA ALA A 164 -16.81 -75.69 -21.98
C ALA A 164 -18.23 -76.30 -22.01
N GLU A 165 -19.24 -75.52 -21.63
CA GLU A 165 -20.66 -75.92 -21.72
C GLU A 165 -21.07 -76.20 -23.17
N ARG A 166 -20.70 -75.33 -24.12
CA ARG A 166 -20.93 -75.57 -25.55
C ARG A 166 -20.22 -76.82 -26.06
N ALA A 167 -18.98 -77.05 -25.65
CA ALA A 167 -18.24 -78.25 -26.03
C ALA A 167 -18.88 -79.53 -25.46
N ALA A 168 -19.38 -79.49 -24.21
CA ALA A 168 -20.12 -80.59 -23.62
C ALA A 168 -21.45 -80.87 -24.34
N ALA A 169 -22.19 -79.81 -24.70
CA ALA A 169 -23.41 -79.94 -25.50
C ALA A 169 -23.13 -80.55 -26.88
N GLN A 170 -22.04 -80.14 -27.54
CA GLN A 170 -21.61 -80.73 -28.81
C GLN A 170 -21.25 -82.22 -28.67
N ARG A 171 -20.59 -82.63 -27.58
CA ARG A 171 -20.29 -84.04 -27.32
C ARG A 171 -21.57 -84.87 -27.14
N LEU A 172 -22.53 -84.37 -26.35
CA LEU A 172 -23.82 -85.04 -26.18
C LEU A 172 -24.58 -85.16 -27.50
N ALA A 173 -24.56 -84.11 -28.33
CA ALA A 173 -25.17 -84.15 -29.67
C ALA A 173 -24.47 -85.14 -30.60
N GLN A 174 -23.13 -85.26 -30.54
CA GLN A 174 -22.38 -86.26 -31.29
C GLN A 174 -22.70 -87.69 -30.83
N GLU A 175 -22.84 -87.92 -29.53
CA GLU A 175 -23.24 -89.23 -29.00
C GLU A 175 -24.65 -89.62 -29.43
N GLN A 176 -25.59 -88.66 -29.44
CA GLN A 176 -26.94 -88.86 -29.96
C GLN A 176 -26.91 -89.18 -31.46
N TYR A 177 -26.16 -88.41 -32.26
CA TYR A 177 -25.99 -88.68 -33.69
C TYR A 177 -25.40 -90.08 -33.96
N LEU A 178 -24.43 -90.52 -33.15
CA LEU A 178 -23.85 -91.86 -33.30
C LEU A 178 -24.84 -92.97 -32.91
N ARG A 179 -25.76 -92.72 -31.96
CA ARG A 179 -26.86 -93.65 -31.65
C ARG A 179 -27.86 -93.71 -32.80
N GLU A 180 -28.34 -92.56 -33.27
CA GLU A 180 -29.26 -92.48 -34.41
C GLU A 180 -28.64 -93.11 -35.66
N LYS A 181 -27.35 -92.89 -35.91
CA LYS A 181 -26.65 -93.54 -37.02
C LYS A 181 -26.65 -95.06 -36.90
N LYS A 182 -26.40 -95.62 -35.71
CA LYS A 182 -26.47 -97.08 -35.49
C LYS A 182 -27.88 -97.63 -35.71
N GLU A 183 -28.91 -96.87 -35.31
CA GLU A 183 -30.31 -97.23 -35.55
C GLU A 183 -30.65 -97.18 -37.04
N VAL A 184 -30.19 -96.14 -37.75
CA VAL A 184 -30.33 -95.99 -39.21
C VAL A 184 -29.57 -97.10 -39.95
N ASP A 185 -28.34 -97.42 -39.54
CA ASP A 185 -27.55 -98.50 -40.11
C ASP A 185 -28.23 -99.87 -39.91
N ALA A 186 -28.93 -100.07 -38.78
CA ALA A 186 -29.75 -101.27 -38.54
C ALA A 186 -31.00 -101.33 -39.43
N VAL A 187 -31.61 -100.18 -39.74
CA VAL A 187 -32.68 -100.09 -40.75
C VAL A 187 -32.13 -100.38 -42.14
N ILE A 188 -30.96 -99.83 -42.51
CA ILE A 188 -30.30 -100.10 -43.79
C ILE A 188 -29.97 -101.60 -43.92
N ALA A 189 -29.50 -102.25 -42.85
CA ALA A 189 -29.24 -103.69 -42.85
C ALA A 189 -30.51 -104.51 -43.09
N LYS A 190 -31.65 -104.11 -42.49
CA LYS A 190 -32.97 -104.72 -42.77
C LYS A 190 -33.42 -104.48 -44.22
N VAL A 191 -33.22 -103.27 -44.74
CA VAL A 191 -33.51 -102.96 -46.15
C VAL A 191 -32.63 -103.78 -47.09
N GLN A 192 -31.35 -104.00 -46.77
CA GLN A 192 -30.46 -104.85 -47.57
C GLN A 192 -30.87 -106.33 -47.54
N GLU A 193 -31.42 -106.82 -46.43
CA GLU A 193 -31.98 -108.17 -46.29
C GLU A 193 -33.28 -108.33 -47.10
N GLU A 194 -34.16 -107.32 -47.06
CA GLU A 194 -35.34 -107.23 -47.92
C GLU A 194 -34.97 -107.10 -49.40
N ASP A 195 -33.97 -106.28 -49.74
CA ASP A 195 -33.43 -106.12 -51.09
C ASP A 195 -32.80 -107.42 -51.61
N TYR A 196 -32.18 -108.26 -50.77
CA TYR A 196 -31.65 -109.57 -51.17
C TYR A 196 -32.78 -110.54 -51.56
N LEU A 197 -33.88 -110.54 -50.80
CA LEU A 197 -35.09 -111.32 -51.11
C LEU A 197 -35.77 -110.81 -52.38
N ASP A 198 -35.84 -109.49 -52.55
CA ASP A 198 -36.35 -108.84 -53.77
C ASP A 198 -35.41 -109.04 -54.97
N HIS A 199 -34.10 -109.16 -54.78
CA HIS A 199 -33.14 -109.45 -55.85
C HIS A 199 -33.27 -110.90 -56.35
N LEU A 200 -33.62 -111.85 -55.47
CA LEU A 200 -33.98 -113.23 -55.84
C LEU A 200 -35.29 -113.27 -56.63
N ALA A 201 -36.28 -112.46 -56.24
CA ALA A 201 -37.54 -112.29 -56.98
C ALA A 201 -37.34 -111.57 -58.33
N LYS A 202 -36.44 -110.58 -58.39
CA LYS A 202 -36.00 -109.89 -59.62
C LYS A 202 -35.23 -110.81 -60.56
N LEU A 203 -34.38 -111.72 -60.09
CA LEU A 203 -33.65 -112.67 -60.98
C LEU A 203 -34.61 -113.59 -61.75
N ASN A 204 -35.72 -113.98 -61.14
CA ASN A 204 -36.78 -114.74 -61.79
C ASN A 204 -37.63 -113.89 -62.76
N LYS A 205 -37.86 -112.60 -62.45
CA LYS A 205 -38.49 -111.63 -63.37
C LYS A 205 -37.55 -111.17 -64.51
N GLN A 206 -36.24 -111.11 -64.27
CA GLN A 206 -35.20 -110.70 -65.21
C GLN A 206 -34.92 -111.78 -66.25
N ARG A 207 -35.15 -113.06 -65.99
CA ARG A 207 -35.15 -114.07 -67.07
C ARG A 207 -36.28 -113.83 -68.08
N ALA A 208 -37.43 -113.29 -67.63
CA ALA A 208 -38.56 -112.96 -68.50
C ALA A 208 -38.41 -111.57 -69.17
N THR A 209 -37.83 -110.57 -68.50
CA THR A 209 -37.64 -109.24 -69.07
C THR A 209 -36.32 -109.05 -69.83
N ARG A 210 -35.37 -109.99 -69.77
CA ARG A 210 -34.12 -109.94 -70.54
C ARG A 210 -34.33 -110.26 -72.02
N GLU A 211 -35.31 -111.09 -72.36
CA GLU A 211 -35.76 -111.27 -73.75
C GLU A 211 -36.45 -110.01 -74.30
N GLU A 212 -37.10 -109.21 -73.44
CA GLU A 212 -37.73 -107.93 -73.82
C GLU A 212 -36.73 -106.75 -73.86
N HIS A 213 -35.76 -106.72 -72.96
CA HIS A 213 -34.76 -105.65 -72.81
C HIS A 213 -33.66 -105.67 -73.87
N ASP A 214 -33.27 -106.84 -74.38
CA ASP A 214 -32.25 -106.94 -75.44
C ASP A 214 -32.76 -106.28 -76.75
N THR A 215 -34.07 -106.22 -76.97
CA THR A 215 -34.70 -105.48 -78.09
C THR A 215 -34.84 -103.97 -77.87
N PHE A 216 -34.72 -103.50 -76.61
CA PHE A 216 -34.83 -102.09 -76.22
C PHE A 216 -33.47 -101.38 -76.15
N MET A 217 -32.41 -102.08 -75.72
CA MET A 217 -31.06 -101.49 -75.56
C MET A 217 -30.32 -101.20 -76.86
N GLU A 218 -30.67 -101.86 -77.98
CA GLU A 218 -30.17 -101.48 -79.31
C GLU A 218 -30.63 -100.06 -79.70
N LYS A 219 -31.83 -99.64 -79.27
CA LYS A 219 -32.40 -98.30 -79.58
C LYS A 219 -31.95 -97.20 -78.62
N ARG A 220 -31.43 -97.53 -77.45
CA ARG A 220 -30.98 -96.53 -76.44
C ARG A 220 -29.50 -96.16 -76.55
N ARG A 221 -28.69 -97.00 -77.21
CA ARG A 221 -27.28 -96.70 -77.50
C ARG A 221 -27.11 -95.57 -78.52
N GLU A 222 -28.11 -95.33 -79.38
CA GLU A 222 -28.11 -94.21 -80.33
C GLU A 222 -28.45 -92.86 -79.66
N ILE A 223 -29.26 -92.87 -78.58
CA ILE A 223 -29.72 -91.64 -77.90
C ILE A 223 -28.66 -91.06 -76.94
N LEU A 224 -27.85 -91.91 -76.31
CA LEU A 224 -26.81 -91.49 -75.35
C LEU A 224 -25.57 -90.87 -76.01
N ALA A 225 -25.38 -91.02 -77.32
CA ALA A 225 -24.31 -90.34 -78.06
C ALA A 225 -24.62 -88.84 -78.30
N ASP A 226 -25.91 -88.47 -78.35
CA ASP A 226 -26.37 -87.11 -78.67
C ASP A 226 -26.47 -86.18 -77.43
N GLU A 227 -26.53 -86.73 -76.21
CA GLU A 227 -26.63 -85.95 -74.95
C GLU A 227 -25.26 -85.45 -74.44
N ALA A 228 -24.19 -86.22 -74.66
CA ALA A 228 -22.83 -85.85 -74.24
C ALA A 228 -22.26 -84.60 -74.96
N GLN A 229 -22.90 -84.18 -76.05
CA GLN A 229 -22.52 -82.99 -76.82
C GLN A 229 -23.17 -81.71 -76.28
N ARG A 230 -24.27 -81.80 -75.53
CA ARG A 230 -25.01 -80.65 -74.99
C ARG A 230 -24.41 -80.11 -73.69
N GLU A 231 -23.82 -80.97 -72.88
CA GLU A 231 -23.20 -80.59 -71.60
C GLU A 231 -21.95 -79.70 -71.76
N ARG A 232 -21.29 -79.74 -72.94
CA ARG A 232 -20.11 -78.91 -73.22
C ARG A 232 -20.45 -77.45 -73.52
N ASP A 233 -21.68 -77.16 -73.97
CA ASP A 233 -22.11 -75.82 -74.34
C ASP A 233 -22.61 -75.01 -73.12
N GLU A 234 -23.10 -75.68 -72.07
CA GLU A 234 -23.62 -75.03 -70.85
C GLU A 234 -22.51 -74.49 -69.92
N GLU A 235 -21.31 -75.09 -69.96
CA GLU A 235 -20.15 -74.63 -69.17
C GLU A 235 -19.54 -73.32 -69.68
N GLU A 236 -19.73 -72.98 -70.96
CA GLU A 236 -19.24 -71.72 -71.55
C GLU A 236 -20.12 -70.50 -71.18
N GLU A 237 -21.40 -70.70 -70.89
CA GLU A 237 -22.33 -69.62 -70.51
C GLU A 237 -22.08 -69.12 -69.07
N ILE A 238 -21.72 -70.03 -68.16
CA ILE A 238 -21.44 -69.71 -66.75
C ILE A 238 -20.22 -68.78 -66.60
N ARG A 239 -19.22 -68.89 -67.48
CA ARG A 239 -18.05 -67.99 -67.49
C ARG A 239 -18.38 -66.56 -67.91
N ARG A 240 -19.39 -66.36 -68.76
CA ARG A 240 -19.77 -65.03 -69.26
C ARG A 240 -20.47 -64.18 -68.20
N PHE A 241 -21.29 -64.82 -67.35
CA PHE A 241 -22.03 -64.16 -66.26
C PHE A 241 -21.12 -63.60 -65.14
N MET A 242 -20.04 -64.31 -64.81
CA MET A 242 -19.07 -63.88 -63.78
C MET A 242 -18.24 -62.66 -64.21
N ALA A 243 -17.96 -62.51 -65.52
CA ALA A 243 -17.23 -61.36 -66.06
C ALA A 243 -18.08 -60.07 -66.06
N GLU A 244 -19.41 -60.18 -66.07
CA GLU A 244 -20.34 -59.04 -66.13
C GLU A 244 -20.61 -58.42 -64.75
N GLN A 245 -20.63 -59.24 -63.68
CA GLN A 245 -20.73 -58.79 -62.29
C GLN A 245 -19.50 -57.99 -61.83
N SER A 246 -18.29 -58.36 -62.28
CA SER A 246 -17.05 -57.64 -61.95
C SER A 246 -17.01 -56.22 -62.55
N LYS A 247 -17.57 -56.04 -63.75
CA LYS A 247 -17.64 -54.73 -64.43
C LYS A 247 -18.60 -53.75 -63.76
N ARG A 248 -19.66 -54.23 -63.08
CA ARG A 248 -20.59 -53.37 -62.31
C ARG A 248 -19.98 -52.81 -61.02
N LYS A 249 -19.14 -53.59 -60.33
CA LYS A 249 -18.44 -53.12 -59.12
C LYS A 249 -17.37 -52.07 -59.44
N GLU A 250 -16.69 -52.23 -60.57
CA GLU A 250 -15.69 -51.27 -61.04
C GLU A 250 -16.29 -49.91 -61.43
N SER A 251 -17.53 -49.86 -61.93
CA SER A 251 -18.21 -48.60 -62.24
C SER A 251 -18.67 -47.84 -61.00
N ASP A 252 -19.11 -48.54 -59.95
CA ASP A 252 -19.56 -47.92 -58.69
C ASP A 252 -18.38 -47.34 -57.89
N GLU A 253 -17.22 -47.99 -57.93
CA GLU A 253 -15.99 -47.48 -57.30
C GLU A 253 -15.41 -46.26 -58.04
N LYS A 254 -15.48 -46.23 -59.38
CA LYS A 254 -15.07 -45.05 -60.18
C LYS A 254 -15.94 -43.83 -59.88
N LEU A 255 -17.26 -44.01 -59.76
CA LEU A 255 -18.19 -42.92 -59.43
C LEU A 255 -17.97 -42.34 -58.02
N LYS A 256 -17.58 -43.17 -57.05
CA LYS A 256 -17.21 -42.70 -55.70
C LYS A 256 -15.92 -41.89 -55.71
N ARG A 257 -14.89 -42.35 -56.41
CA ARG A 257 -13.61 -41.63 -56.54
C ARG A 257 -13.76 -40.27 -57.23
N GLU A 258 -14.63 -40.17 -58.24
CA GLU A 258 -14.93 -38.89 -58.90
C GLU A 258 -15.69 -37.91 -57.98
N LYS A 259 -16.62 -38.40 -57.16
CA LYS A 259 -17.33 -37.57 -56.16
C LYS A 259 -16.41 -37.09 -55.03
N GLU A 260 -15.47 -37.92 -54.59
CA GLU A 260 -14.46 -37.53 -53.60
C GLU A 260 -13.43 -36.56 -54.17
N ALA A 261 -12.99 -36.74 -55.42
CA ALA A 261 -12.11 -35.80 -56.12
C ALA A 261 -12.78 -34.44 -56.36
N ALA A 262 -14.09 -34.40 -56.65
CA ALA A 262 -14.85 -33.16 -56.76
C ALA A 262 -14.98 -32.43 -55.41
N LYS A 263 -15.24 -33.16 -54.30
CA LYS A 263 -15.26 -32.59 -52.95
C LYS A 263 -13.89 -32.06 -52.51
N ALA A 264 -12.81 -32.75 -52.87
CA ALA A 264 -11.44 -32.32 -52.60
C ALA A 264 -11.10 -31.01 -53.33
N LYS A 265 -11.48 -30.87 -54.60
CA LYS A 265 -11.29 -29.62 -55.36
C LYS A 265 -12.07 -28.43 -54.77
N ILE A 266 -13.30 -28.66 -54.32
CA ILE A 266 -14.13 -27.61 -53.68
C ILE A 266 -13.51 -27.18 -52.33
N LEU A 267 -13.02 -28.13 -51.53
CA LEU A 267 -12.31 -27.84 -50.28
C LEU A 267 -11.00 -27.09 -50.53
N GLU A 268 -10.25 -27.46 -51.56
CA GLU A 268 -9.01 -26.79 -51.96
C GLU A 268 -9.27 -25.34 -52.39
N GLU A 269 -10.29 -25.09 -53.23
CA GLU A 269 -10.72 -23.74 -53.60
C GLU A 269 -11.20 -22.90 -52.40
N GLN A 270 -11.92 -23.51 -51.46
CA GLN A 270 -12.36 -22.85 -50.22
C GLN A 270 -11.18 -22.50 -49.32
N THR A 271 -10.22 -23.41 -49.13
CA THR A 271 -9.00 -23.11 -48.36
C THR A 271 -8.13 -22.04 -49.02
N ARG A 272 -8.05 -22.04 -50.36
CA ARG A 272 -7.32 -21.02 -51.10
C ARG A 272 -7.97 -19.64 -50.95
N ARG A 273 -9.30 -19.54 -51.04
CA ARG A 273 -10.04 -18.29 -50.76
C ARG A 273 -9.86 -17.81 -49.32
N ILE A 274 -9.93 -18.69 -48.34
CA ILE A 274 -9.73 -18.34 -46.92
C ILE A 274 -8.31 -17.80 -46.69
N ASN A 275 -7.30 -18.43 -47.29
CA ASN A 275 -5.91 -18.00 -47.17
C ASN A 275 -5.63 -16.68 -47.92
N GLU A 276 -6.25 -16.45 -49.08
CA GLU A 276 -6.17 -15.18 -49.80
C GLU A 276 -6.88 -14.04 -49.04
N GLU A 277 -8.01 -14.30 -48.39
CA GLU A 277 -8.68 -13.31 -47.52
C GLU A 277 -7.89 -13.03 -46.25
N ARG A 278 -7.24 -14.04 -45.64
CA ARG A 278 -6.34 -13.84 -44.50
C ARG A 278 -5.13 -13.00 -44.88
N ARG A 279 -4.46 -13.31 -46.00
CA ARG A 279 -3.33 -12.50 -46.50
C ARG A 279 -3.73 -11.05 -46.75
N LYS A 280 -4.88 -10.80 -47.36
CA LYS A 280 -5.39 -9.43 -47.56
C LYS A 280 -5.69 -8.71 -46.25
N LYS A 281 -6.10 -9.42 -45.19
CA LYS A 281 -6.30 -8.82 -43.86
C LYS A 281 -4.97 -8.53 -43.17
N GLU A 282 -4.03 -9.46 -43.23
CA GLU A 282 -2.67 -9.30 -42.71
C GLU A 282 -1.96 -8.11 -43.40
N GLU A 283 -2.01 -8.02 -44.74
CA GLU A 283 -1.47 -6.88 -45.50
C GLU A 283 -2.15 -5.54 -45.14
N LEU A 284 -3.44 -5.57 -44.80
CA LEU A 284 -4.19 -4.36 -44.42
C LEU A 284 -3.92 -3.95 -42.97
N GLU A 285 -3.71 -4.92 -42.08
CA GLU A 285 -3.27 -4.70 -40.69
C GLU A 285 -1.82 -4.17 -40.65
N GLU A 286 -0.91 -4.73 -41.45
CA GLU A 286 0.45 -4.21 -41.61
C GLU A 286 0.45 -2.75 -42.12
N LEU A 287 -0.38 -2.43 -43.13
CA LEU A 287 -0.53 -1.05 -43.62
C LEU A 287 -1.10 -0.09 -42.56
N ILE A 288 -1.97 -0.58 -41.67
CA ILE A 288 -2.54 0.20 -40.58
C ILE A 288 -1.47 0.47 -39.51
N ASP A 289 -0.68 -0.55 -39.15
CA ASP A 289 0.42 -0.44 -38.19
C ASP A 289 1.52 0.51 -38.72
N ASP A 290 1.85 0.41 -40.01
CA ASP A 290 2.77 1.34 -40.69
C ASP A 290 2.23 2.78 -40.68
N LEU A 291 0.93 2.98 -40.89
CA LEU A 291 0.32 4.31 -40.80
C LEU A 291 0.36 4.86 -39.37
N TYR A 292 0.11 4.03 -38.36
CA TYR A 292 0.18 4.45 -36.95
C TYR A 292 1.60 4.80 -36.53
N THR A 293 2.59 4.01 -36.96
CA THR A 293 4.00 4.27 -36.66
C THR A 293 4.50 5.54 -37.35
N GLU A 294 4.13 5.78 -38.61
CA GLU A 294 4.43 7.02 -39.33
C GLU A 294 3.71 8.25 -38.73
N GLN A 295 2.44 8.12 -38.32
CA GLN A 295 1.73 9.20 -37.63
C GLN A 295 2.36 9.52 -36.26
N ALA A 296 2.81 8.51 -35.52
CA ALA A 296 3.52 8.69 -34.25
C ALA A 296 4.89 9.34 -34.48
N ALA A 297 5.63 8.91 -35.49
CA ALA A 297 6.91 9.50 -35.88
C ALA A 297 6.77 10.95 -36.35
N ALA A 298 5.73 11.27 -37.13
CA ALA A 298 5.42 12.63 -37.57
C ALA A 298 5.09 13.54 -36.38
N LYS A 299 4.22 13.10 -35.46
CA LYS A 299 3.92 13.85 -34.22
C LYS A 299 5.15 14.05 -33.35
N ALA A 300 6.02 13.05 -33.24
CA ALA A 300 7.28 13.16 -32.50
C ALA A 300 8.23 14.18 -33.15
N ARG A 301 8.32 14.21 -34.49
CA ARG A 301 9.11 15.21 -35.23
C ARG A 301 8.56 16.63 -35.06
N GLU A 302 7.24 16.80 -35.11
CA GLU A 302 6.59 18.09 -34.86
C GLU A 302 6.79 18.57 -33.42
N ALA A 303 6.66 17.68 -32.43
CA ALA A 303 6.92 18.00 -31.03
C ALA A 303 8.39 18.38 -30.78
N ALA A 304 9.34 17.63 -31.37
CA ALA A 304 10.77 17.94 -31.30
C ALA A 304 11.11 19.27 -31.98
N ALA A 305 10.50 19.58 -33.13
CA ALA A 305 10.66 20.85 -33.81
C ALA A 305 10.09 22.02 -32.99
N ALA A 306 8.90 21.85 -32.39
CA ALA A 306 8.28 22.84 -31.52
C ALA A 306 9.09 23.08 -30.24
N GLU A 307 9.67 22.04 -29.64
CA GLU A 307 10.54 22.18 -28.48
C GLU A 307 11.86 22.88 -28.84
N ALA A 308 12.45 22.55 -29.98
CA ALA A 308 13.64 23.25 -30.49
C ALA A 308 13.36 24.74 -30.77
N GLU A 309 12.18 25.05 -31.30
CA GLU A 309 11.73 26.41 -31.59
C GLU A 309 11.48 27.21 -30.29
N ARG A 310 10.85 26.59 -29.29
CA ARG A 310 10.70 27.17 -27.94
C ARG A 310 12.06 27.44 -27.28
N ARG A 311 12.97 26.47 -27.30
CA ARG A 311 14.33 26.65 -26.76
C ARG A 311 15.09 27.78 -27.47
N ARG A 312 14.87 27.96 -28.78
CA ARG A 312 15.46 29.08 -29.53
C ARG A 312 14.85 30.42 -29.10
N ARG A 313 13.52 30.51 -28.99
CA ARG A 313 12.82 31.70 -28.50
C ARG A 313 13.24 32.06 -27.08
N ASP A 314 13.33 31.10 -26.17
CA ASP A 314 13.74 31.32 -24.78
C ASP A 314 15.18 31.82 -24.70
N LYS A 315 16.07 31.29 -25.55
CA LYS A 315 17.46 31.77 -25.66
C LYS A 315 17.55 33.18 -26.23
N GLU A 316 16.77 33.50 -27.26
CA GLU A 316 16.68 34.84 -27.86
C GLU A 316 16.11 35.85 -26.85
N LEU A 317 15.07 35.49 -26.10
CA LEU A 317 14.50 36.30 -25.02
C LEU A 317 15.50 36.53 -23.89
N MET A 318 16.24 35.49 -23.47
CA MET A 318 17.26 35.61 -22.43
C MET A 318 18.38 36.57 -22.85
N ILE A 319 18.82 36.51 -24.11
CA ILE A 319 19.84 37.42 -24.67
C ILE A 319 19.30 38.85 -24.72
N ALA A 320 18.09 39.04 -25.24
CA ALA A 320 17.45 40.36 -25.33
C ALA A 320 17.24 41.01 -23.96
N GLU A 321 16.82 40.22 -22.95
CA GLU A 321 16.60 40.73 -21.59
C GLU A 321 17.93 41.05 -20.87
N ASN A 322 18.99 40.26 -21.12
CA ASN A 322 20.33 40.55 -20.63
C ASN A 322 20.89 41.86 -21.22
N GLU A 323 20.68 42.10 -22.51
CA GLU A 323 21.07 43.34 -23.17
C GLU A 323 20.29 44.54 -22.64
N LYS A 324 18.97 44.41 -22.40
CA LYS A 324 18.17 45.45 -21.74
C LYS A 324 18.66 45.74 -20.33
N GLN A 325 18.99 44.73 -19.54
CA GLN A 325 19.56 44.91 -18.20
C GLN A 325 20.89 45.65 -18.24
N LYS A 326 21.77 45.35 -19.19
CA LYS A 326 23.04 46.05 -19.37
C LYS A 326 22.84 47.52 -19.71
N ARG A 327 21.91 47.83 -20.62
CA ARG A 327 21.55 49.23 -20.98
C ARG A 327 20.97 49.99 -19.79
N LEU A 328 20.04 49.40 -19.05
CA LEU A 328 19.48 50.00 -17.82
C LEU A 328 20.54 50.25 -16.74
N LYS A 329 21.51 49.34 -16.59
CA LYS A 329 22.62 49.49 -15.63
C LYS A 329 23.59 50.58 -16.06
N GLU A 330 23.83 50.72 -17.35
CA GLU A 330 24.68 51.76 -17.93
C GLU A 330 24.01 53.14 -17.84
N GLU A 331 22.71 53.24 -18.09
CA GLU A 331 21.92 54.45 -17.90
C GLU A 331 21.88 54.90 -16.44
N ARG A 332 21.67 53.97 -15.49
CA ARG A 332 21.75 54.27 -14.05
C ARG A 332 23.12 54.79 -13.64
N ARG A 333 24.20 54.14 -14.10
CA ARG A 333 25.57 54.58 -13.83
C ARG A 333 25.86 55.97 -14.41
N ARG A 334 25.28 56.29 -15.57
CA ARG A 334 25.40 57.60 -16.20
C ARG A 334 24.59 58.67 -15.46
N GLN A 335 23.41 58.33 -14.92
CA GLN A 335 22.63 59.22 -14.06
C GLN A 335 23.34 59.49 -12.73
N GLU A 336 23.88 58.46 -12.08
CA GLU A 336 24.69 58.60 -10.85
C GLU A 336 25.91 59.50 -11.07
N GLN A 337 26.60 59.37 -12.20
CA GLN A 337 27.74 60.25 -12.55
C GLN A 337 27.31 61.71 -12.79
N LEU A 338 26.13 61.94 -13.37
CA LEU A 338 25.59 63.28 -13.58
C LEU A 338 25.16 63.92 -12.25
N GLU A 339 24.54 63.14 -11.36
CA GLU A 339 24.18 63.58 -10.01
C GLU A 339 25.42 63.87 -9.15
N GLU A 340 26.47 63.07 -9.27
CA GLU A 340 27.75 63.29 -8.58
C GLU A 340 28.48 64.54 -9.11
N GLN A 341 28.40 64.83 -10.41
CA GLN A 341 28.92 66.08 -10.98
C GLN A 341 28.10 67.32 -10.56
N GLU A 342 26.78 67.21 -10.51
CA GLU A 342 25.90 68.28 -9.98
C GLU A 342 26.13 68.51 -8.48
N PHE A 343 26.36 67.45 -7.70
CA PHE A 343 26.71 67.53 -6.28
C PHE A 343 28.08 68.19 -6.07
N ARG A 344 29.08 67.83 -6.89
CA ARG A 344 30.42 68.44 -6.86
C ARG A 344 30.41 69.90 -7.31
N ARG A 345 29.56 70.28 -8.27
CA ARG A 345 29.36 71.68 -8.68
C ARG A 345 28.73 72.50 -7.55
N LYS A 346 27.66 72.00 -6.92
CA LYS A 346 26.98 72.65 -5.79
C LYS A 346 27.88 72.80 -4.56
N MET A 347 28.77 71.83 -4.30
CA MET A 347 29.79 71.93 -3.24
C MET A 347 30.85 72.99 -3.54
N MET A 348 31.29 73.14 -4.79
CA MET A 348 32.26 74.18 -5.19
C MET A 348 31.65 75.59 -5.18
N GLU A 349 30.37 75.74 -5.55
CA GLU A 349 29.62 77.01 -5.40
C GLU A 349 29.48 77.41 -3.93
N LYS A 350 29.22 76.45 -3.04
CA LYS A 350 29.10 76.69 -1.60
C LYS A 350 30.43 77.13 -0.96
N PHE A 351 31.55 76.51 -1.36
CA PHE A 351 32.88 76.94 -0.92
C PHE A 351 33.27 78.33 -1.46
N ALA A 352 32.82 78.69 -2.67
CA ALA A 352 33.04 80.03 -3.22
C ALA A 352 32.17 81.12 -2.55
N GLU A 353 30.98 80.77 -2.05
CA GLU A 353 30.16 81.64 -1.20
C GLU A 353 30.75 81.80 0.21
N ASP A 354 31.28 80.73 0.79
CA ASP A 354 31.92 80.75 2.10
C ASP A 354 33.27 81.51 2.07
N ASP A 355 34.02 81.44 0.97
CA ASP A 355 35.27 82.20 0.78
C ASP A 355 35.03 83.72 0.60
N ARG A 356 33.83 84.15 0.15
CA ARG A 356 33.45 85.58 0.08
C ARG A 356 33.04 86.17 1.43
N ILE A 357 32.54 85.33 2.34
CA ILE A 357 32.06 85.76 3.67
C ILE A 357 33.22 85.90 4.67
N ASP A 358 34.36 85.26 4.41
CA ASP A 358 35.48 85.21 5.35
C ASP A 358 36.45 86.41 5.27
N GLU A 359 36.37 87.22 4.21
CA GLU A 359 37.23 88.41 4.01
C GLU A 359 36.78 89.61 4.86
N MET A 360 35.50 89.72 5.23
CA MET A 360 34.95 90.86 5.99
C MET A 360 35.05 90.70 7.52
N ASN A 361 35.25 89.48 8.02
CA ASN A 361 35.25 89.19 9.46
C ASN A 361 36.66 89.14 10.08
N ARG A 362 37.67 89.74 9.44
CA ARG A 362 39.04 89.80 9.99
C ARG A 362 39.25 90.85 11.09
N GLN A 363 38.40 91.89 11.19
CA GLN A 363 38.59 92.98 12.17
C GLN A 363 37.84 92.80 13.51
N LYS A 364 36.92 91.83 13.63
CA LYS A 364 36.25 91.49 14.91
C LYS A 364 36.88 90.30 15.66
N ARG A 365 38.03 89.78 15.21
CA ARG A 365 38.66 88.56 15.74
C ARG A 365 39.47 88.75 17.02
N ALA A 366 39.79 89.97 17.47
CA ALA A 366 40.64 90.16 18.65
C ALA A 366 39.88 90.07 19.99
N ALA A 367 38.64 90.55 20.06
CA ALA A 367 37.83 90.50 21.28
C ALA A 367 37.09 89.16 21.44
N ALA A 368 36.65 88.53 20.34
CA ALA A 368 35.94 87.25 20.36
C ALA A 368 36.84 86.05 20.69
N LYS A 369 38.17 86.15 20.50
CA LYS A 369 39.12 85.04 20.68
C LYS A 369 39.27 84.58 22.13
N ALA A 370 39.04 85.48 23.10
CA ALA A 370 39.14 85.16 24.52
C ALA A 370 37.89 84.43 25.06
N GLU A 371 36.70 84.80 24.60
CA GLU A 371 35.45 84.09 24.93
C GLU A 371 35.29 82.79 24.14
N HIS A 372 35.69 82.78 22.86
CA HIS A 372 35.65 81.59 22.01
C HIS A 372 36.67 80.52 22.46
N SER A 373 37.84 80.90 22.98
CA SER A 373 38.79 79.92 23.53
C SER A 373 38.25 79.22 24.78
N ARG A 374 37.53 79.94 25.65
CA ARG A 374 36.85 79.33 26.83
C ARG A 374 35.69 78.43 26.41
N LYS A 375 34.80 78.89 25.52
CA LYS A 375 33.69 78.08 24.99
C LYS A 375 34.17 76.87 24.16
N VAL A 376 35.28 76.96 23.43
CA VAL A 376 35.86 75.82 22.69
C VAL A 376 36.51 74.82 23.63
N ALA A 377 37.16 75.27 24.72
CA ALA A 377 37.67 74.38 25.75
C ALA A 377 36.53 73.64 26.47
N GLU A 378 35.44 74.35 26.84
CA GLU A 378 34.23 73.76 27.41
C GLU A 378 33.57 72.76 26.43
N LEU A 379 33.46 73.09 25.13
CA LEU A 379 32.92 72.19 24.11
C LEU A 379 33.84 70.98 23.82
N LEU A 380 35.17 71.12 23.97
CA LEU A 380 36.13 70.01 23.86
C LEU A 380 36.08 69.10 25.08
N GLU A 381 35.93 69.64 26.28
CA GLU A 381 35.71 68.87 27.50
C GLU A 381 34.35 68.17 27.49
N GLU A 382 33.30 68.83 27.00
CA GLU A 382 31.97 68.24 26.83
C GLU A 382 31.99 67.13 25.77
N LYS A 383 32.68 67.32 24.63
CA LYS A 383 32.89 66.25 23.64
C LYS A 383 33.71 65.08 24.19
N ARG A 384 34.74 65.33 24.99
CA ARG A 384 35.50 64.26 25.67
C ARG A 384 34.63 63.52 26.67
N ARG A 385 33.78 64.22 27.42
CA ARG A 385 32.83 63.62 28.36
C ARG A 385 31.77 62.78 27.65
N ILE A 386 31.25 63.25 26.51
CA ILE A 386 30.31 62.48 25.67
C ILE A 386 31.01 61.24 25.08
N ALA A 387 32.23 61.38 24.56
CA ALA A 387 32.98 60.24 24.02
C ALA A 387 33.34 59.19 25.09
N GLU A 388 33.71 59.60 26.30
CA GLU A 388 33.93 58.68 27.43
C GLU A 388 32.62 58.01 27.89
N GLN A 389 31.51 58.75 27.92
CA GLN A 389 30.18 58.19 28.20
C GLN A 389 29.71 57.21 27.13
N ASP A 390 29.97 57.50 25.86
CA ASP A 390 29.63 56.61 24.75
C ASP A 390 30.52 55.37 24.74
N ARG A 391 31.82 55.50 25.05
CA ARG A 391 32.72 54.32 25.23
C ARG A 391 32.25 53.43 26.38
N LEU A 392 31.91 54.01 27.53
CA LEU A 392 31.37 53.25 28.66
C LEU A 392 30.06 52.57 28.32
N ARG A 393 29.16 53.24 27.58
CA ARG A 393 27.91 52.63 27.08
C ARG A 393 28.17 51.49 26.10
N GLU A 394 29.13 51.64 25.19
CA GLU A 394 29.52 50.58 24.26
C GLU A 394 30.12 49.37 25.01
N GLU A 395 30.97 49.61 26.01
CA GLU A 395 31.53 48.57 26.89
C GLU A 395 30.41 47.86 27.69
N GLU A 396 29.43 48.60 28.21
CA GLU A 396 28.26 48.05 28.90
C GLU A 396 27.37 47.21 27.96
N ILE A 397 27.11 47.70 26.73
CA ILE A 397 26.34 46.96 25.72
C ILE A 397 27.08 45.69 25.32
N ALA A 398 28.39 45.76 25.11
CA ALA A 398 29.22 44.61 24.77
C ALA A 398 29.26 43.58 25.92
N ALA A 399 29.37 44.04 27.17
CA ALA A 399 29.31 43.17 28.35
C ALA A 399 27.94 42.49 28.48
N GLN A 400 26.84 43.22 28.27
CA GLN A 400 25.49 42.66 28.27
C GLN A 400 25.28 41.66 27.12
N ALA A 401 25.85 41.91 25.94
CA ALA A 401 25.77 40.98 24.81
C ALA A 401 26.51 39.67 25.11
N ARG A 402 27.71 39.74 25.70
CA ARG A 402 28.47 38.55 26.13
C ARG A 402 27.74 37.75 27.19
N ALA A 403 27.18 38.41 28.21
CA ALA A 403 26.39 37.73 29.24
C ALA A 403 25.18 37.00 28.64
N ARG A 404 24.45 37.62 27.71
CA ARG A 404 23.33 36.98 27.00
C ARG A 404 23.77 35.79 26.14
N GLU A 405 24.94 35.89 25.51
CA GLU A 405 25.50 34.79 24.70
C GLU A 405 25.91 33.61 25.59
N GLU A 406 26.55 33.87 26.74
CA GLU A 406 26.90 32.85 27.73
C GLU A 406 25.65 32.18 28.32
N GLU A 407 24.63 32.95 28.69
CA GLU A 407 23.32 32.42 29.13
C GLU A 407 22.69 31.54 28.05
N PHE A 408 22.73 31.97 26.79
CA PHE A 408 22.21 31.19 25.67
C PHE A 408 22.98 29.88 25.46
N GLN A 409 24.32 29.92 25.54
CA GLN A 409 25.15 28.72 25.44
C GLN A 409 24.88 27.73 26.58
N GLN A 410 24.67 28.21 27.81
CA GLN A 410 24.27 27.36 28.94
C GLN A 410 22.93 26.67 28.67
N ILE A 411 21.93 27.39 28.17
CA ILE A 411 20.61 26.82 27.83
C ILE A 411 20.74 25.78 26.72
N VAL A 412 21.60 26.03 25.71
CA VAL A 412 21.88 25.06 24.64
C VAL A 412 22.46 23.76 25.21
N GLU A 413 23.46 23.84 26.09
CA GLU A 413 24.07 22.67 26.73
C GLU A 413 23.10 21.92 27.66
N GLU A 414 22.28 22.63 28.43
CA GLU A 414 21.24 22.03 29.26
C GLU A 414 20.22 21.24 28.42
N GLU A 415 19.72 21.85 27.33
CA GLU A 415 18.74 21.22 26.44
C GLU A 415 19.34 20.04 25.67
N ARG A 416 20.60 20.15 25.25
CA ARG A 416 21.34 19.04 24.66
C ARG A 416 21.42 17.85 25.62
N GLN A 417 21.84 18.06 26.87
CA GLN A 417 21.90 17.01 27.88
C GLN A 417 20.51 16.42 28.18
N ARG A 418 19.48 17.26 28.21
CA ARG A 418 18.09 16.84 28.38
C ARG A 418 17.64 15.92 27.25
N LEU A 419 17.87 16.29 25.99
CA LEU A 419 17.56 15.44 24.82
C LEU A 419 18.28 14.09 24.91
N LEU A 420 19.55 14.08 25.31
CA LEU A 420 20.30 12.84 25.53
C LEU A 420 19.67 11.98 26.64
N ARG A 421 19.29 12.55 27.79
CA ARG A 421 18.63 11.80 28.88
C ARG A 421 17.29 11.18 28.44
N GLU A 422 16.47 11.94 27.72
CA GLU A 422 15.14 11.50 27.28
C GLU A 422 15.22 10.39 26.21
N HIS A 423 16.19 10.48 25.30
CA HIS A 423 16.27 9.59 24.14
C HIS A 423 17.26 8.42 24.30
N ALA A 424 18.29 8.54 25.14
CA ALA A 424 19.32 7.51 25.29
C ALA A 424 18.76 6.17 25.80
N ALA A 425 17.82 6.19 26.74
CA ALA A 425 17.19 4.97 27.26
C ALA A 425 16.35 4.26 26.18
N ASN A 426 15.65 5.02 25.34
CA ASN A 426 14.76 4.49 24.30
C ASN A 426 15.52 3.97 23.08
N LEU A 427 16.69 4.54 22.80
CA LEU A 427 17.55 4.22 21.66
C LEU A 427 18.72 3.32 22.04
N ASP A 428 18.58 2.54 23.11
CA ASP A 428 19.67 1.63 23.50
C ASP A 428 19.99 0.64 22.37
N GLY A 429 21.29 0.43 22.14
CA GLY A 429 21.83 -0.30 20.98
C GLY A 429 21.70 0.40 19.60
N HIS A 430 20.93 1.49 19.49
CA HIS A 430 20.64 2.19 18.22
C HIS A 430 21.14 3.65 18.21
N LEU A 431 21.91 4.06 19.21
CA LEU A 431 22.42 5.43 19.31
C LEU A 431 23.50 5.72 18.22
N PRO A 432 23.33 6.76 17.40
CA PRO A 432 24.28 7.09 16.34
C PRO A 432 25.66 7.52 16.86
N LYS A 433 26.69 7.29 16.04
CA LYS A 433 28.05 7.75 16.32
C LYS A 433 28.11 9.29 16.31
N GLY A 434 28.88 9.88 17.22
CA GLY A 434 29.05 11.34 17.31
C GLY A 434 27.86 12.10 17.90
N VAL A 435 27.01 11.41 18.68
CA VAL A 435 25.96 12.00 19.52
C VAL A 435 26.49 12.39 20.91
N VAL A 436 27.46 11.63 21.42
CA VAL A 436 28.21 11.92 22.65
C VAL A 436 29.47 12.69 22.24
N GLN A 437 29.65 13.92 22.75
CA GLN A 437 30.89 14.68 22.49
C GLN A 437 31.74 14.85 23.75
N ASN A 438 31.12 15.03 24.91
CA ASN A 438 31.81 15.26 26.18
C ASN A 438 31.72 14.03 27.10
N ASN A 439 32.66 13.91 28.05
CA ASN A 439 32.63 12.85 29.06
C ASN A 439 31.33 12.87 29.88
N ASN A 440 30.79 14.07 30.17
CA ASN A 440 29.51 14.24 30.85
C ASN A 440 28.34 13.63 30.06
N ASP A 441 28.34 13.76 28.72
CA ASP A 441 27.33 13.12 27.87
C ASP A 441 27.45 11.59 27.91
N ALA A 442 28.68 11.08 27.97
CA ALA A 442 28.93 9.65 28.03
C ALA A 442 28.41 9.05 29.34
N ASP A 443 28.57 9.77 30.45
CA ASP A 443 28.04 9.40 31.76
C ASP A 443 26.52 9.47 31.79
N ILE A 444 25.91 10.49 31.17
CA ILE A 444 24.46 10.60 31.01
C ILE A 444 23.89 9.40 30.25
N VAL A 445 24.49 9.05 29.10
CA VAL A 445 24.05 7.91 28.28
C VAL A 445 24.25 6.59 29.02
N ARG A 446 25.37 6.43 29.73
CA ARG A 446 25.65 5.22 30.54
C ARG A 446 24.66 5.09 31.70
N GLY A 447 24.38 6.20 32.40
CA GLY A 447 23.40 6.27 33.47
C GLY A 447 21.99 5.90 32.98
N ALA A 448 21.60 6.39 31.81
CA ALA A 448 20.33 6.08 31.15
C ALA A 448 20.22 4.62 30.68
N ARG A 449 21.34 3.94 30.44
CA ARG A 449 21.38 2.48 30.16
C ARG A 449 21.27 1.64 31.43
N SER A 450 21.88 2.09 32.52
CA SER A 450 21.86 1.38 33.81
C SER A 450 20.57 1.60 34.61
N GLY A 451 19.91 2.74 34.42
CA GLY A 451 18.58 3.00 34.95
C GLY A 451 17.55 2.45 33.98
N GLY A 452 16.86 1.37 34.37
CA GLY A 452 15.75 0.81 33.61
C GLY A 452 14.68 1.85 33.22
N PRO A 453 13.77 1.50 32.28
CA PRO A 453 12.95 2.45 31.55
C PRO A 453 12.25 3.46 32.46
N ASN A 454 12.48 4.73 32.13
CA ASN A 454 12.04 5.92 32.85
C ASN A 454 10.51 5.87 33.10
N LEU A 455 10.12 5.85 34.38
CA LEU A 455 8.75 5.80 34.93
C LEU A 455 7.82 6.94 34.45
N ARG A 456 8.32 7.88 33.65
CA ARG A 456 7.53 9.00 33.10
C ARG A 456 6.58 8.58 31.97
N ALA A 457 6.81 7.43 31.32
CA ALA A 457 5.88 6.87 30.33
C ALA A 457 4.59 6.28 30.95
N GLN A 458 4.55 6.08 32.27
CA GLN A 458 3.33 5.60 32.96
C GLN A 458 2.40 6.74 33.42
N PHE A 459 2.86 7.99 33.48
CA PHE A 459 2.06 9.11 33.97
C PHE A 459 1.17 9.78 32.91
N ALA A 460 1.43 9.56 31.61
CA ALA A 460 0.62 10.11 30.52
C ALA A 460 -0.69 9.34 30.27
N ALA A 461 -0.88 8.16 30.90
CA ALA A 461 -2.07 7.33 30.75
C ALA A 461 -3.13 7.53 31.86
N SER A 462 -2.89 8.39 32.86
CA SER A 462 -3.78 8.54 34.03
C SER A 462 -4.43 9.91 34.21
N HIS A 463 -4.14 10.91 33.38
CA HIS A 463 -4.75 12.26 33.48
C HIS A 463 -5.80 12.52 32.40
N GLY A 464 -6.72 11.57 32.26
CA GLY A 464 -7.92 11.70 31.44
C GLY A 464 -9.14 11.24 32.22
N LYS A 465 -9.48 11.97 33.29
CA LYS A 465 -10.79 12.03 33.97
C LYS A 465 -10.62 12.84 35.27
N PHE A 466 -10.87 14.14 35.19
CA PHE A 466 -11.67 14.90 36.15
C PHE A 466 -12.25 16.12 35.43
#